data_AF-G7QCQ1-F1
#
_entry.id   AF-G7QCQ1-F1
#
_cell.length_a   1.000
_cell.length_b   1.000
_cell.length_c   1.000
_cell.angle_alpha   90.00
_cell.angle_beta   90.00
_cell.angle_gamma   90.00
#
_symmetry.space_group_name_H-M   'P 1'
#
loop_
_entity.id
_entity.type
_entity.pdbx_description
1 polymer ?
#
loop_
_entity_poly.entity_id
_entity_poly.type
_entity_poly.pdbx_seq_one_letter_code
_entity_poly.pdbx_strand_id
1 'polypeptide(L)'
;MTRIPAASPPAPGPAPRYGSDPVQDAWLLHFMTENNLDHAIAPEKNASPEQLRFMVALGPEEIYVPCSDTMFSHLVSERADPMVVAEYNERLARIGRLIDAYVPDAYTGQKIRILCELKYRQALVAPTLIPSRLAKRLCTIFLTQSGLDDPHRERKRLMNRRAQAFIQGTAFTEMLYACPAELPGCRAIPELRFALDMLELKRLLVLGSMSAIWEGEGKVPGREDLDAALTHFPEEFERLAGLLDPRRGGPLKILFLPDAAGGIVFDLLAVRTLLRLGHRVIVALKDGFYYDAPTIWDADGDPVLDAALAGSHFLADARIGKNGLLQVMRENPLTVISDGTRERLNLYRVSVTFARAWKEADLVMAKGILNHRRLIETRHLFTRDVASFYSDPAAGLRLDFKPRAPGARSFTEADIMAKAEEIISGMRAAKAAGKSVMFYSAVIGSIPGQTKTAIGLVTAFVAYLREKLSETYVINPAEHFEEGMDADDLMFMWEKVQRSGLIDVWRFQTHFDIEKSFELLGRKVPPAWSGKDATFSTGCTKEMHIALSMQSRQPELQIIGPDPEKFFRRREYGVGKFCDAGIECR
;
A
#
# COMPACT_ATOMS: atom_id res chain seq x y z
N MET A 1 13.50 38.28 -16.33
CA MET A 1 13.04 36.91 -16.03
C MET A 1 12.01 36.53 -17.07
N THR A 2 12.36 35.60 -17.95
CA THR A 2 11.44 35.00 -18.94
C THR A 2 10.29 34.35 -18.17
N ARG A 3 9.03 34.68 -18.49
CA ARG A 3 7.86 34.01 -17.88
C ARG A 3 7.96 32.52 -18.18
N ILE A 4 7.98 31.69 -17.13
CA ILE A 4 7.80 30.24 -17.28
C ILE A 4 6.40 30.05 -17.87
N PRO A 5 6.24 29.34 -18.99
CA PRO A 5 4.92 29.11 -19.57
C PRO A 5 4.02 28.33 -18.60
N ALA A 6 2.77 28.76 -18.49
CA ALA A 6 1.73 28.04 -17.74
C ALA A 6 1.62 26.61 -18.26
N ALA A 7 1.62 25.62 -17.37
CA ALA A 7 1.01 24.35 -17.71
C ALA A 7 -0.49 24.58 -17.93
N SER A 8 -1.03 24.05 -19.02
CA SER A 8 -2.48 23.92 -19.11
C SER A 8 -2.92 22.97 -17.99
N PRO A 9 -4.03 23.26 -17.27
CA PRO A 9 -4.55 22.34 -16.29
C PRO A 9 -4.75 20.98 -16.97
N PRO A 10 -4.36 19.87 -16.32
CA PRO A 10 -4.47 18.55 -16.92
C PRO A 10 -5.93 18.34 -17.33
N ALA A 11 -6.16 18.05 -18.62
CA ALA A 11 -7.49 17.85 -19.16
C ALA A 11 -8.26 16.80 -18.31
N PRO A 12 -9.60 16.92 -18.18
CA PRO A 12 -10.41 15.84 -17.63
C PRO A 12 -10.14 14.59 -18.46
N GLY A 13 -9.63 13.52 -17.84
CA GLY A 13 -9.04 12.40 -18.56
C GLY A 13 -8.15 11.51 -17.68
N PRO A 14 -7.20 10.77 -18.28
CA PRO A 14 -6.38 9.78 -17.56
C PRO A 14 -5.49 10.41 -16.48
N ALA A 15 -4.88 9.55 -15.67
CA ALA A 15 -3.91 9.94 -14.64
C ALA A 15 -2.80 10.85 -15.21
N PRO A 16 -2.27 11.81 -14.43
CA PRO A 16 -1.18 12.66 -14.89
C PRO A 16 0.02 11.80 -15.31
N ARG A 17 0.66 12.16 -16.42
CA ARG A 17 1.77 11.38 -17.00
C ARG A 17 2.83 12.26 -17.62
N TYR A 18 4.05 11.74 -17.66
CA TYR A 18 5.16 12.33 -18.39
C TYR A 18 5.10 12.03 -19.90
N GLY A 19 5.91 12.74 -20.68
CA GLY A 19 6.16 12.47 -22.10
C GLY A 19 5.13 13.06 -23.05
N SER A 20 4.25 13.94 -22.56
CA SER A 20 3.22 14.59 -23.38
C SER A 20 3.67 15.96 -23.88
N ASP A 21 4.14 16.80 -22.95
CA ASP A 21 4.56 18.18 -23.22
C ASP A 21 5.70 18.56 -22.24
N PRO A 22 6.85 19.08 -22.72
CA PRO A 22 7.97 19.46 -21.86
C PRO A 22 7.61 20.45 -20.75
N VAL A 23 6.65 21.37 -20.99
CA VAL A 23 6.22 22.34 -19.97
C VAL A 23 5.42 21.63 -18.88
N GLN A 24 4.42 20.83 -19.27
CA GLN A 24 3.66 20.01 -18.34
C GLN A 24 4.55 19.07 -17.52
N ASP A 25 5.49 18.38 -18.17
CA ASP A 25 6.45 17.48 -17.51
C ASP A 25 7.30 18.23 -16.47
N ALA A 26 7.80 19.42 -16.80
CA ALA A 26 8.56 20.26 -15.88
C ALA A 26 7.72 20.67 -14.65
N TRP A 27 6.44 21.02 -14.85
CA TRP A 27 5.52 21.34 -13.75
C TRP A 27 5.22 20.13 -12.87
N LEU A 28 5.02 18.96 -13.46
CA LEU A 28 4.81 17.70 -12.72
C LEU A 28 6.08 17.34 -11.92
N LEU A 29 7.26 17.42 -12.52
CA LEU A 29 8.53 17.19 -11.82
C LEU A 29 8.74 18.18 -10.67
N HIS A 30 8.43 19.46 -10.89
CA HIS A 30 8.48 20.48 -9.85
C HIS A 30 7.52 20.13 -8.70
N PHE A 31 6.26 19.79 -8.99
CA PHE A 31 5.28 19.34 -8.00
C PHE A 31 5.78 18.13 -7.20
N MET A 32 6.30 17.11 -7.87
CA MET A 32 6.81 15.88 -7.24
C MET A 32 8.01 16.16 -6.32
N THR A 33 8.90 17.05 -6.75
CA THR A 33 10.10 17.45 -5.99
C THR A 33 9.72 18.27 -4.76
N GLU A 34 8.88 19.30 -4.91
CA GLU A 34 8.46 20.16 -3.80
C GLU A 34 7.69 19.38 -2.73
N ASN A 35 6.93 18.36 -3.13
CA ASN A 35 6.22 17.48 -2.22
C ASN A 35 7.08 16.33 -1.66
N ASN A 36 8.33 16.19 -2.12
CA ASN A 36 9.25 15.11 -1.79
C ASN A 36 8.59 13.73 -2.00
N LEU A 37 8.04 13.52 -3.19
CA LEU A 37 7.36 12.28 -3.59
C LEU A 37 8.22 11.42 -4.54
N ASP A 38 9.31 11.97 -5.07
CA ASP A 38 10.19 11.24 -5.97
C ASP A 38 11.00 10.15 -5.23
N HIS A 39 10.94 8.91 -5.73
CA HIS A 39 11.72 7.79 -5.21
C HIS A 39 13.22 8.00 -5.41
N ALA A 40 13.66 8.57 -6.54
CA ALA A 40 15.07 8.75 -6.84
C ALA A 40 15.75 9.70 -5.85
N ILE A 41 15.00 10.68 -5.33
CA ILE A 41 15.49 11.65 -4.34
C ILE A 41 15.57 11.03 -2.94
N ALA A 42 14.57 10.23 -2.56
CA ALA A 42 14.46 9.69 -1.20
C ALA A 42 13.98 8.22 -1.18
N PRO A 43 14.81 7.26 -1.63
CA PRO A 43 14.38 5.88 -1.89
C PRO A 43 14.04 5.07 -0.63
N GLU A 44 14.57 5.47 0.53
CA GLU A 44 14.27 4.86 1.85
C GLU A 44 12.93 5.36 2.43
N LYS A 45 12.33 6.37 1.80
CA LYS A 45 11.25 7.19 2.35
C LYS A 45 10.03 7.23 1.45
N ASN A 46 10.24 7.04 0.14
CA ASN A 46 9.21 7.08 -0.88
C ASN A 46 9.14 5.70 -1.55
N ALA A 47 7.93 5.20 -1.77
CA ALA A 47 7.67 3.97 -2.49
C ALA A 47 8.24 4.04 -3.91
N SER A 48 8.81 2.94 -4.39
CA SER A 48 9.22 2.84 -5.80
C SER A 48 7.98 2.81 -6.70
N PRO A 49 8.11 3.11 -8.00
CA PRO A 49 7.01 2.99 -8.95
C PRO A 49 6.33 1.62 -8.91
N GLU A 50 7.10 0.56 -8.70
CA GLU A 50 6.59 -0.81 -8.61
C GLU A 50 5.85 -1.07 -7.29
N GLN A 51 6.37 -0.58 -6.16
CA GLN A 51 5.65 -0.65 -4.88
C GLN A 51 4.32 0.12 -4.95
N LEU A 52 4.30 1.29 -5.63
CA LEU A 52 3.05 2.03 -5.85
C LEU A 52 2.05 1.26 -6.69
N ARG A 53 2.53 0.51 -7.69
CA ARG A 53 1.69 -0.36 -8.53
C ARG A 53 1.04 -1.51 -7.78
N PHE A 54 1.43 -1.78 -6.53
CA PHE A 54 0.68 -2.70 -5.67
C PHE A 54 -0.67 -2.11 -5.25
N MET A 55 -0.75 -0.79 -5.20
CA MET A 55 -1.88 -0.06 -4.63
C MET A 55 -2.66 0.68 -5.71
N VAL A 56 -1.96 1.33 -6.64
CA VAL A 56 -2.53 2.21 -7.67
C VAL A 56 -2.31 1.59 -9.04
N ALA A 57 -3.36 1.53 -9.87
CA ALA A 57 -3.24 1.10 -11.25
C ALA A 57 -2.62 2.24 -12.08
N LEU A 58 -1.30 2.17 -12.25
CA LEU A 58 -0.52 3.15 -13.01
C LEU A 58 0.04 2.52 -14.28
N GLY A 59 -0.25 3.15 -15.42
CA GLY A 59 0.38 2.86 -16.70
C GLY A 59 1.85 3.30 -16.77
N PRO A 60 2.50 3.08 -17.93
CA PRO A 60 3.82 3.67 -18.19
C PRO A 60 3.78 5.19 -18.08
N GLU A 61 4.78 5.79 -17.44
CA GLU A 61 4.94 7.24 -17.23
C GLU A 61 3.82 7.94 -16.43
N GLU A 62 2.81 7.22 -15.95
CA GLU A 62 1.78 7.78 -15.06
C GLU A 62 2.31 7.94 -13.63
N ILE A 63 1.95 9.06 -13.00
CA ILE A 63 2.28 9.35 -11.61
C ILE A 63 1.04 9.27 -10.74
N TYR A 64 1.20 8.87 -9.48
CA TYR A 64 0.14 9.00 -8.49
C TYR A 64 0.18 10.40 -7.89
N VAL A 65 -0.97 11.01 -7.68
CA VAL A 65 -1.09 12.29 -6.98
C VAL A 65 -1.80 12.04 -5.65
N PRO A 66 -1.13 12.23 -4.50
CA PRO A 66 -1.76 12.06 -3.20
C PRO A 66 -2.55 13.33 -2.83
N CYS A 67 -3.61 13.64 -3.58
CA CYS A 67 -4.68 14.59 -3.23
C CYS A 67 -5.89 14.38 -4.14
N SER A 68 -7.00 15.07 -3.87
CA SER A 68 -8.15 15.04 -4.78
C SER A 68 -7.83 15.77 -6.08
N ASP A 69 -8.53 15.41 -7.16
CA ASP A 69 -8.33 16.03 -8.47
C ASP A 69 -8.59 17.54 -8.43
N THR A 70 -9.60 17.97 -7.67
CA THR A 70 -9.86 19.39 -7.42
C THR A 70 -8.64 20.06 -6.79
N MET A 71 -8.12 19.52 -5.68
CA MET A 71 -6.93 20.07 -5.02
C MET A 71 -5.72 20.11 -5.97
N PHE A 72 -5.50 19.05 -6.75
CA PHE A 72 -4.39 18.99 -7.70
C PHE A 72 -4.48 20.11 -8.75
N SER A 73 -5.67 20.36 -9.30
CA SER A 73 -5.88 21.43 -10.27
C SER A 73 -5.54 22.82 -9.73
N HIS A 74 -5.80 23.06 -8.44
CA HIS A 74 -5.43 24.32 -7.78
C HIS A 74 -3.92 24.42 -7.47
N LEU A 75 -3.26 23.30 -7.18
CA LEU A 75 -1.82 23.24 -6.90
C LEU A 75 -0.96 23.37 -8.15
N VAL A 76 -1.44 22.93 -9.31
CA VAL A 76 -0.76 23.07 -10.60
C VAL A 76 -1.28 24.33 -11.30
N SER A 77 -1.03 25.49 -10.68
CA SER A 77 -1.40 26.79 -11.22
C SER A 77 -0.27 27.82 -11.04
N GLU A 78 -0.21 28.82 -11.93
CA GLU A 78 0.84 29.86 -11.88
C GLU A 78 0.72 30.81 -10.68
N ARG A 79 -0.43 30.86 -10.01
CA ARG A 79 -0.72 31.82 -8.94
C ARG A 79 -1.24 31.11 -7.70
N ALA A 80 -1.03 31.74 -6.55
CA ALA A 80 -1.61 31.28 -5.30
C ALA A 80 -3.14 31.30 -5.36
N ASP A 81 -3.73 30.12 -5.49
CA ASP A 81 -5.18 29.96 -5.43
C ASP A 81 -5.69 30.24 -4.00
N PRO A 82 -6.70 31.11 -3.82
CA PRO A 82 -7.27 31.42 -2.51
C PRO A 82 -7.70 30.19 -1.71
N MET A 83 -8.17 29.12 -2.37
CA MET A 83 -8.56 27.87 -1.73
C MET A 83 -7.35 27.16 -1.10
N VAL A 84 -6.21 27.10 -1.80
CA VAL A 84 -4.97 26.50 -1.28
C VAL A 84 -4.43 27.31 -0.10
N VAL A 85 -4.47 28.64 -0.21
CA VAL A 85 -4.06 29.54 0.87
C VAL A 85 -4.94 29.35 2.11
N ALA A 86 -6.26 29.22 1.94
CA ALA A 86 -7.18 28.93 3.04
C ALA A 86 -6.86 27.61 3.74
N GLU A 87 -6.56 26.55 2.99
CA GLU A 87 -6.11 25.28 3.56
C GLU A 87 -4.79 25.41 4.32
N TYR A 88 -3.81 26.15 3.80
CA TYR A 88 -2.56 26.39 4.53
C TYR A 88 -2.77 27.19 5.83
N ASN A 89 -3.64 28.21 5.79
CA ASN A 89 -4.03 28.98 6.98
C ASN A 89 -4.62 28.07 8.05
N GLU A 90 -5.51 27.15 7.69
CA GLU A 90 -6.08 26.17 8.62
C GLU A 90 -4.99 25.27 9.23
N ARG A 91 -4.00 24.81 8.45
CA ARG A 91 -2.88 24.01 8.98
C ARG A 91 -2.02 24.80 9.96
N LEU A 92 -1.71 26.05 9.66
CA LEU A 92 -0.93 26.91 10.56
C LEU A 92 -1.70 27.19 11.86
N ALA A 93 -2.98 27.56 11.75
CA ALA A 93 -3.84 27.81 12.91
C ALA A 93 -3.98 26.57 13.80
N ARG A 94 -4.11 25.38 13.19
CA ARG A 94 -4.18 24.11 13.93
C ARG A 94 -2.90 23.81 14.70
N ILE A 95 -1.74 24.13 14.14
CA ILE A 95 -0.45 24.01 14.83
C ILE A 95 -0.31 25.04 15.94
N GLY A 96 -0.78 26.27 15.72
CA GLY A 96 -0.86 27.30 16.77
C GLY A 96 -1.61 26.80 18.01
N ARG A 97 -2.80 26.21 17.81
CA ARG A 97 -3.57 25.61 18.91
C ARG A 97 -2.84 24.48 19.65
N LEU A 98 -2.05 23.68 18.95
CA LEU A 98 -1.21 22.65 19.59
C LEU A 98 -0.10 23.26 20.45
N ILE A 99 0.56 24.30 19.96
CA ILE A 99 1.60 25.02 20.72
C ILE A 99 0.99 25.58 22.01
N ASP A 100 -0.13 26.29 21.89
CA ASP A 100 -0.79 26.94 23.02
C ASP A 100 -1.29 25.94 24.08
N ALA A 101 -1.73 24.75 23.65
CA ALA A 101 -2.26 23.73 24.55
C ALA A 101 -1.18 22.88 25.23
N TYR A 102 -0.04 22.62 24.58
CA TYR A 102 0.90 21.58 25.01
C TYR A 102 2.35 22.05 25.22
N VAL A 103 2.69 23.31 24.93
CA VAL A 103 4.05 23.85 25.16
C VAL A 103 3.99 24.94 26.22
N PRO A 104 4.24 24.59 27.51
CA PRO A 104 4.12 25.56 28.60
C PRO A 104 5.26 26.59 28.62
N ASP A 105 6.44 26.24 28.10
CA ASP A 105 7.58 27.16 28.04
C ASP A 105 7.38 28.22 26.94
N ALA A 106 7.28 29.48 27.34
CA ALA A 106 7.00 30.60 26.45
C ALA A 106 8.10 30.79 25.38
N TYR A 107 9.38 30.58 25.74
CA TYR A 107 10.48 30.71 24.78
C TYR A 107 10.40 29.63 23.69
N THR A 108 10.24 28.37 24.08
CA THR A 108 10.10 27.24 23.16
C THR A 108 8.85 27.38 22.31
N GLY A 109 7.71 27.76 22.91
CA GLY A 109 6.47 27.99 22.17
C GLY A 109 6.63 29.07 21.09
N GLN A 110 7.25 30.20 21.43
CA GLN A 110 7.52 31.28 20.48
C GLN A 110 8.50 30.85 19.39
N LYS A 111 9.56 30.13 19.74
CA LYS A 111 10.54 29.58 18.77
C LYS A 111 9.86 28.65 17.76
N ILE A 112 9.02 27.72 18.23
CA ILE A 112 8.27 26.79 17.37
C ILE A 112 7.35 27.57 16.44
N ARG A 113 6.60 28.55 16.99
CA ARG A 113 5.67 29.39 16.23
C ARG A 113 6.36 30.13 15.10
N ILE A 114 7.46 30.83 15.39
CA ILE A 114 8.25 31.55 14.38
C ILE A 114 8.77 30.58 13.31
N LEU A 115 9.29 29.42 13.71
CA LEU A 115 9.82 28.43 12.76
C LEU A 115 8.71 27.88 11.84
N CYS A 116 7.52 27.60 12.38
CA CYS A 116 6.34 27.19 11.62
C CYS A 116 5.88 28.28 10.65
N GLU A 117 5.84 29.54 11.10
CA GLU A 117 5.50 30.69 10.24
C GLU A 117 6.49 30.87 9.09
N LEU A 118 7.79 30.70 9.33
CA LEU A 118 8.80 30.76 8.28
C LEU A 118 8.58 29.67 7.21
N LYS A 119 8.26 28.44 7.62
CA LYS A 119 7.94 27.35 6.68
C LYS A 119 6.62 27.57 5.95
N TYR A 120 5.62 28.12 6.62
CA TYR A 120 4.38 28.53 5.99
C TYR A 120 4.60 29.62 4.93
N ARG A 121 5.37 30.66 5.23
CA ARG A 121 5.71 31.72 4.26
C ARG A 121 6.44 31.16 3.05
N GLN A 122 7.35 30.20 3.24
CA GLN A 122 8.01 29.50 2.12
C GLN A 122 6.99 28.78 1.22
N ALA A 123 5.98 28.11 1.79
CA ALA A 123 4.94 27.43 1.02
C ALA A 123 4.00 28.39 0.26
N LEU A 124 3.87 29.65 0.70
CA LEU A 124 3.08 30.67 0.00
C LEU A 124 3.78 31.23 -1.25
N VAL A 125 5.12 31.21 -1.30
CA VAL A 125 5.87 31.77 -2.44
C VAL A 125 5.59 30.98 -3.72
N ALA A 126 5.53 29.66 -3.62
CA ALA A 126 5.16 28.75 -4.70
C ALA A 126 4.20 27.69 -4.14
N PRO A 127 2.87 27.90 -4.25
CA PRO A 127 1.86 27.06 -3.60
C PRO A 127 1.57 25.77 -4.39
N THR A 128 2.62 25.01 -4.67
CA THR A 128 2.57 23.68 -5.29
C THR A 128 2.61 22.55 -4.23
N LEU A 129 2.85 22.91 -2.96
CA LEU A 129 2.91 21.99 -1.83
C LEU A 129 1.50 21.49 -1.44
N ILE A 130 1.30 20.19 -1.35
CA ILE A 130 0.02 19.64 -0.89
C ILE A 130 -0.21 20.08 0.58
N PRO A 131 -1.39 20.61 0.96
CA PRO A 131 -1.62 21.09 2.33
C PRO A 131 -1.35 20.06 3.43
N SER A 132 -1.61 18.77 3.18
CA SER A 132 -1.27 17.69 4.13
C SER A 132 0.24 17.50 4.30
N ARG A 133 1.06 17.82 3.29
CA ARG A 133 2.53 17.80 3.38
C ARG A 133 3.05 18.99 4.17
N LEU A 134 2.43 20.17 4.02
CA LEU A 134 2.69 21.30 4.91
C LEU A 134 2.37 20.92 6.36
N ALA A 135 1.19 20.35 6.61
CA ALA A 135 0.80 19.89 7.94
C ALA A 135 1.82 18.91 8.54
N LYS A 136 2.32 17.96 7.74
CA LYS A 136 3.38 17.03 8.15
C LYS A 136 4.67 17.77 8.54
N ARG A 137 5.11 18.75 7.75
CA ARG A 137 6.31 19.56 8.06
C ARG A 137 6.14 20.31 9.38
N LEU A 138 5.00 20.99 9.56
CA LEU A 138 4.72 21.75 10.78
C LEU A 138 4.59 20.86 12.02
N CYS A 139 3.86 19.73 11.92
CA CYS A 139 3.77 18.75 13.01
C CYS A 139 5.15 18.20 13.39
N THR A 140 6.01 17.91 12.40
CA THR A 140 7.36 17.40 12.67
C THR A 140 8.19 18.43 13.42
N ILE A 141 8.13 19.71 13.03
CA ILE A 141 8.78 20.80 13.77
C ILE A 141 8.26 20.85 15.21
N PHE A 142 6.94 20.88 15.38
CA PHE A 142 6.31 20.92 16.69
C PHE A 142 6.79 19.77 17.60
N LEU A 143 6.73 18.52 17.13
CA LEU A 143 7.12 17.35 17.93
C LEU A 143 8.62 17.38 18.27
N THR A 144 9.49 17.60 17.28
CA THR A 144 10.94 17.59 17.49
C THR A 144 11.42 18.72 18.40
N GLN A 145 10.78 19.90 18.35
CA GLN A 145 11.19 21.04 19.16
C GLN A 145 10.54 21.08 20.55
N SER A 146 9.37 20.46 20.73
CA SER A 146 8.71 20.34 22.04
C SER A 146 9.19 19.13 22.84
N GLY A 147 9.74 18.11 22.17
CA GLY A 147 10.10 16.83 22.80
C GLY A 147 8.89 15.94 23.11
N LEU A 148 7.71 16.29 22.62
CA LEU A 148 6.49 15.48 22.78
C LEU A 148 6.40 14.40 21.71
N ASP A 149 6.02 13.19 22.11
CA ASP A 149 5.77 12.07 21.18
C ASP A 149 4.35 12.07 20.63
N ASP A 150 3.35 12.19 21.50
CA ASP A 150 1.93 12.23 21.15
C ASP A 150 1.14 13.17 22.09
N PRO A 151 0.90 14.42 21.66
CA PRO A 151 0.14 15.40 22.44
C PRO A 151 -1.33 15.02 22.66
N HIS A 152 -1.96 14.28 21.74
CA HIS A 152 -3.38 13.95 21.84
C HIS A 152 -3.62 12.62 22.56
N ARG A 153 -2.60 11.97 23.13
CA ARG A 153 -2.72 10.67 23.79
C ARG A 153 -3.88 10.61 24.79
N GLU A 154 -3.94 11.55 25.74
CA GLU A 154 -5.03 11.59 26.73
C GLU A 154 -6.39 11.93 26.12
N ARG A 155 -6.41 12.80 25.10
CA ARG A 155 -7.63 13.12 24.36
C ARG A 155 -8.19 11.90 23.65
N LYS A 156 -7.36 11.13 22.95
CA LYS A 156 -7.75 9.87 22.29
C LYS A 156 -8.29 8.85 23.30
N ARG A 157 -7.60 8.67 24.44
CA ARG A 157 -8.05 7.82 25.56
C ARG A 157 -9.41 8.25 26.09
N LEU A 158 -9.66 9.54 26.21
CA LEU A 158 -10.96 10.05 26.66
C LEU A 158 -12.07 9.76 25.64
N MET A 159 -11.80 9.95 24.34
CA MET A 159 -12.74 9.63 23.27
C MET A 159 -13.08 8.13 23.25
N ASN A 160 -12.07 7.26 23.36
CA ASN A 160 -12.27 5.81 23.44
C ASN A 160 -13.08 5.41 24.70
N ARG A 161 -12.77 5.99 25.86
CA ARG A 161 -13.55 5.75 27.10
C ARG A 161 -15.01 6.16 26.98
N ARG A 162 -15.31 7.30 26.35
CA ARG A 162 -16.70 7.74 26.13
C ARG A 162 -17.45 6.82 25.16
N ALA A 163 -16.80 6.43 24.05
CA ALA A 163 -17.36 5.45 23.13
C ALA A 163 -17.67 4.13 23.83
N GLN A 164 -16.73 3.63 24.65
CA GLN A 164 -16.91 2.41 25.43
C GLN A 164 -18.06 2.52 26.45
N ALA A 165 -18.15 3.65 27.16
CA ALA A 165 -19.24 3.89 28.12
C ALA A 165 -20.61 3.89 27.42
N PHE A 166 -20.70 4.46 26.22
CA PHE A 166 -21.91 4.39 25.42
C PHE A 166 -22.24 2.95 25.00
N ILE A 167 -21.26 2.19 24.52
CA ILE A 167 -21.41 0.78 24.12
C ILE A 167 -21.89 -0.10 25.29
N GLN A 168 -21.44 0.19 26.51
CA GLN A 168 -21.88 -0.51 27.73
C GLN A 168 -23.26 -0.06 28.24
N GLY A 169 -23.82 1.01 27.67
CA GLY A 169 -25.11 1.56 28.07
C GLY A 169 -26.31 0.79 27.49
N THR A 170 -27.47 0.97 28.13
CA THR A 170 -28.74 0.40 27.67
C THR A 170 -29.16 0.95 26.31
N ALA A 171 -28.93 2.25 26.07
CA ALA A 171 -29.23 2.91 24.79
C ALA A 171 -28.55 2.20 23.61
N PHE A 172 -27.28 1.81 23.75
CA PHE A 172 -26.59 1.05 22.69
C PHE A 172 -27.24 -0.32 22.45
N THR A 173 -27.62 -1.04 23.51
CA THR A 173 -28.29 -2.34 23.38
C THR A 173 -29.64 -2.21 22.66
N GLU A 174 -30.44 -1.20 23.02
CA GLU A 174 -31.73 -0.90 22.39
C GLU A 174 -31.57 -0.43 20.94
N MET A 175 -30.45 0.19 20.59
CA MET A 175 -30.17 0.64 19.24
C MET A 175 -29.63 -0.49 18.35
N LEU A 176 -28.58 -1.17 18.81
CA LEU A 176 -27.87 -2.17 18.01
C LEU A 176 -28.63 -3.49 17.91
N TYR A 177 -29.24 -3.96 19.00
CA TYR A 177 -29.82 -5.30 19.09
C TYR A 177 -31.35 -5.35 19.02
N ALA A 178 -32.03 -4.23 18.78
CA ALA A 178 -33.47 -4.27 18.55
C ALA A 178 -33.80 -5.15 17.34
N CYS A 179 -34.80 -6.02 17.52
CA CYS A 179 -35.34 -6.81 16.43
C CYS A 179 -35.88 -5.90 15.32
N PRO A 180 -35.62 -6.21 14.04
CA PRO A 180 -36.28 -5.50 12.95
C PRO A 180 -37.79 -5.74 13.02
N ALA A 181 -38.59 -4.73 12.67
CA ALA A 181 -40.05 -4.82 12.69
C ALA A 181 -40.57 -5.92 11.73
N GLU A 182 -39.89 -6.07 10.59
CA GLU A 182 -40.13 -7.15 9.63
C GLU A 182 -38.84 -7.96 9.45
N LEU A 183 -38.96 -9.28 9.59
CA LEU A 183 -37.85 -10.17 9.29
C LEU A 183 -37.73 -10.34 7.76
N PRO A 184 -36.51 -10.33 7.20
CA PRO A 184 -36.31 -10.69 5.81
C PRO A 184 -36.93 -12.06 5.53
N GLY A 185 -37.60 -12.21 4.39
CA GLY A 185 -38.21 -13.48 4.00
C GLY A 185 -37.20 -14.62 4.08
N CYS A 186 -37.44 -15.59 4.98
CA CYS A 186 -36.50 -16.66 5.25
C CYS A 186 -36.74 -17.83 4.29
N ARG A 187 -35.88 -17.98 3.27
CA ARG A 187 -35.84 -19.22 2.45
C ARG A 187 -34.84 -20.21 3.02
N ALA A 188 -33.78 -19.74 3.69
CA ALA A 188 -32.81 -20.57 4.40
C ALA A 188 -32.20 -19.86 5.63
N ILE A 189 -31.83 -20.63 6.66
CA ILE A 189 -31.19 -20.10 7.89
C ILE A 189 -29.92 -19.27 7.60
N PRO A 190 -29.00 -19.69 6.71
CA PRO A 190 -27.82 -18.89 6.39
C PRO A 190 -28.13 -17.53 5.76
N GLU A 191 -29.23 -17.42 4.99
CA GLU A 191 -29.69 -16.14 4.42
C GLU A 191 -30.16 -15.18 5.48
N LEU A 192 -30.94 -15.68 6.44
CA LEU A 192 -31.41 -14.86 7.56
C LEU A 192 -30.25 -14.40 8.43
N ARG A 193 -29.29 -15.29 8.75
CA ARG A 193 -28.09 -14.92 9.52
C ARG A 193 -27.30 -13.81 8.84
N PHE A 194 -27.00 -13.97 7.55
CA PHE A 194 -26.29 -12.96 6.77
C PHE A 194 -27.03 -11.61 6.76
N ALA A 195 -28.36 -11.61 6.58
CA ALA A 195 -29.14 -10.38 6.60
C ALA A 195 -29.09 -9.67 7.97
N LEU A 196 -29.09 -10.42 9.07
CA LEU A 196 -28.92 -9.88 10.42
C LEU A 196 -27.51 -9.35 10.66
N ASP A 197 -26.47 -10.05 10.21
CA ASP A 197 -25.08 -9.58 10.30
C ASP A 197 -24.88 -8.28 9.49
N MET A 198 -25.51 -8.16 8.32
CA MET A 198 -25.49 -6.92 7.53
C MET A 198 -26.25 -5.78 8.21
N LEU A 199 -27.38 -6.05 8.85
CA LEU A 199 -28.10 -5.05 9.64
C LEU A 199 -27.27 -4.54 10.82
N GLU A 200 -26.61 -5.46 11.54
CA GLU A 200 -25.68 -5.13 12.62
C GLU A 200 -24.53 -4.27 12.10
N LEU A 201 -23.93 -4.64 10.96
CA LEU A 201 -22.88 -3.86 10.32
C LEU A 201 -23.36 -2.46 9.93
N LYS A 202 -24.55 -2.31 9.30
CA LYS A 202 -25.14 -1.00 8.97
C LYS A 202 -25.25 -0.12 10.22
N ARG A 203 -25.81 -0.65 11.30
CA ARG A 203 -25.98 0.06 12.58
C ARG A 203 -24.63 0.49 13.17
N LEU A 204 -23.62 -0.39 13.15
CA LEU A 204 -22.28 -0.07 13.64
C LEU A 204 -21.59 1.02 12.82
N LEU A 205 -21.73 1.01 11.49
CA LEU A 205 -21.18 2.06 10.63
C LEU A 205 -21.84 3.42 10.89
N VAL A 206 -23.16 3.46 11.09
CA VAL A 206 -23.87 4.70 11.46
C VAL A 206 -23.40 5.20 12.82
N LEU A 207 -23.43 4.36 13.86
CA LEU A 207 -23.00 4.74 15.20
C LEU A 207 -21.54 5.20 15.22
N GLY A 208 -20.67 4.50 14.48
CA GLY A 208 -19.27 4.86 14.30
C GLY A 208 -19.05 6.18 13.53
N SER A 209 -20.08 6.78 12.95
CA SER A 209 -20.03 8.09 12.27
C SER A 209 -20.60 9.25 13.10
N MET A 210 -21.22 8.95 14.26
CA MET A 210 -21.85 9.92 15.15
C MET A 210 -20.84 10.41 16.20
N SER A 211 -20.03 11.42 15.85
CA SER A 211 -18.93 11.90 16.70
C SER A 211 -19.36 12.45 18.06
N ALA A 212 -20.61 12.93 18.17
CA ALA A 212 -21.22 13.39 19.41
C ALA A 212 -21.11 12.37 20.57
N ILE A 213 -21.04 11.06 20.26
CA ILE A 213 -20.88 10.00 21.26
C ILE A 213 -19.57 10.16 22.05
N TRP A 214 -18.46 10.54 21.40
CA TRP A 214 -17.13 10.54 22.03
C TRP A 214 -16.48 11.92 22.13
N GLU A 215 -16.90 12.89 21.32
CA GLU A 215 -16.43 14.28 21.45
C GLU A 215 -16.93 14.92 22.74
N GLY A 216 -18.04 14.40 23.30
CA GLY A 216 -18.63 14.90 24.55
C GLY A 216 -19.27 16.27 24.40
N GLU A 217 -19.59 16.65 23.16
CA GLU A 217 -20.30 17.86 22.78
C GLU A 217 -21.68 17.44 22.25
N GLY A 218 -22.75 18.06 22.78
CA GLY A 218 -24.12 17.81 22.32
C GLY A 218 -24.84 16.65 23.00
N LYS A 219 -26.02 16.33 22.47
CA LYS A 219 -26.89 15.24 22.96
C LYS A 219 -26.37 13.91 22.40
N VAL A 220 -26.24 12.92 23.27
CA VAL A 220 -25.93 11.53 22.87
C VAL A 220 -27.06 11.02 21.98
N PRO A 221 -26.77 10.40 20.82
CA PRO A 221 -27.79 9.92 19.90
C PRO A 221 -28.65 8.83 20.57
N GLY A 222 -29.96 8.91 20.33
CA GLY A 222 -30.94 7.92 20.73
C GLY A 222 -31.47 7.10 19.55
N ARG A 223 -32.45 6.25 19.83
CA ARG A 223 -33.04 5.34 18.84
C ARG A 223 -33.57 6.04 17.59
N GLU A 224 -34.28 7.14 17.78
CA GLU A 224 -34.84 7.95 16.70
C GLU A 224 -33.75 8.50 15.76
N ASP A 225 -32.60 8.91 16.32
CA ASP A 225 -31.47 9.42 15.54
C ASP A 225 -30.86 8.32 14.64
N LEU A 226 -30.78 7.09 15.16
CA LEU A 226 -30.33 5.93 14.37
C LEU A 226 -31.35 5.54 13.30
N ASP A 227 -32.64 5.48 13.63
CA ASP A 227 -33.68 5.11 12.66
C ASP A 227 -33.78 6.16 11.53
N ALA A 228 -33.63 7.45 11.85
CA ALA A 228 -33.54 8.53 10.87
C ALA A 228 -32.32 8.39 9.94
N ALA A 229 -31.15 8.04 10.51
CA ALA A 229 -29.94 7.80 9.75
C ALA A 229 -30.02 6.53 8.88
N LEU A 230 -30.69 5.47 9.35
CA LEU A 230 -30.91 4.24 8.60
C LEU A 230 -31.92 4.42 7.46
N THR A 231 -32.88 5.33 7.61
CA THR A 231 -33.85 5.66 6.55
C THR A 231 -33.16 6.29 5.34
N HIS A 232 -32.10 7.06 5.56
CA HIS A 232 -31.29 7.70 4.52
C HIS A 232 -29.98 6.97 4.27
N PHE A 233 -29.92 5.67 4.59
CA PHE A 233 -28.70 4.90 4.47
C PHE A 233 -28.28 4.73 2.99
N PRO A 234 -27.00 4.88 2.64
CA PRO A 234 -26.54 4.82 1.25
C PRO A 234 -26.92 3.51 0.55
N GLU A 235 -27.52 3.63 -0.65
CA GLU A 235 -27.88 2.48 -1.50
C GLU A 235 -26.64 1.70 -1.96
N GLU A 236 -25.50 2.40 -2.10
CA GLU A 236 -24.21 1.83 -2.48
C GLU A 236 -23.75 0.72 -1.52
N PHE A 237 -24.28 0.67 -0.29
CA PHE A 237 -23.98 -0.40 0.63
C PHE A 237 -24.44 -1.77 0.12
N GLU A 238 -25.50 -1.86 -0.69
CA GLU A 238 -25.95 -3.16 -1.21
C GLU A 238 -24.89 -3.82 -2.09
N ARG A 239 -24.06 -3.01 -2.77
CA ARG A 239 -22.88 -3.51 -3.48
C ARG A 239 -21.83 -4.08 -2.52
N LEU A 240 -21.55 -3.38 -1.42
CA LEU A 240 -20.62 -3.84 -0.39
C LEU A 240 -21.14 -5.12 0.29
N ALA A 241 -22.41 -5.16 0.66
CA ALA A 241 -23.06 -6.34 1.23
C ALA A 241 -22.95 -7.54 0.27
N GLY A 242 -23.18 -7.33 -1.03
CA GLY A 242 -23.01 -8.37 -2.04
C GLY A 242 -21.59 -8.96 -2.10
N LEU A 243 -20.56 -8.14 -1.88
CA LEU A 243 -19.16 -8.59 -1.81
C LEU A 243 -18.85 -9.34 -0.51
N LEU A 244 -19.42 -8.88 0.61
CA LEU A 244 -19.24 -9.49 1.93
C LEU A 244 -20.01 -10.80 2.10
N ASP A 245 -20.81 -11.24 1.12
CA ASP A 245 -21.51 -12.52 1.20
C ASP A 245 -20.56 -13.70 0.94
N PRO A 246 -20.16 -14.47 1.98
CA PRO A 246 -19.20 -15.56 1.83
C PRO A 246 -19.74 -16.69 0.92
N ARG A 247 -21.06 -16.74 0.69
CA ARG A 247 -21.69 -17.76 -0.18
C ARG A 247 -21.49 -17.47 -1.67
N ARG A 248 -21.18 -16.22 -2.02
CA ARG A 248 -20.99 -15.80 -3.42
C ARG A 248 -19.53 -15.87 -3.87
N GLY A 249 -18.59 -15.57 -2.97
CA GLY A 249 -17.17 -15.42 -3.32
C GLY A 249 -16.17 -16.00 -2.32
N GLY A 250 -16.64 -16.67 -1.25
CA GLY A 250 -15.78 -17.16 -0.18
C GLY A 250 -15.31 -16.06 0.79
N PRO A 251 -14.44 -16.39 1.75
CA PRO A 251 -13.89 -15.43 2.70
C PRO A 251 -12.98 -14.42 1.98
N LEU A 252 -13.01 -13.18 2.46
CA LEU A 252 -12.24 -12.06 1.90
C LEU A 252 -11.11 -11.68 2.86
N LYS A 253 -10.03 -11.14 2.32
CA LYS A 253 -9.01 -10.39 3.05
C LYS A 253 -9.35 -8.91 2.94
N ILE A 254 -9.63 -8.26 4.07
CA ILE A 254 -10.09 -6.87 4.11
C ILE A 254 -9.02 -6.01 4.77
N LEU A 255 -8.54 -4.97 4.06
CA LEU A 255 -7.71 -3.92 4.67
C LEU A 255 -8.62 -2.80 5.16
N PHE A 256 -8.66 -2.59 6.47
CA PHE A 256 -9.49 -1.60 7.13
C PHE A 256 -8.67 -0.39 7.58
N LEU A 257 -9.05 0.81 7.12
CA LEU A 257 -8.42 2.08 7.46
C LEU A 257 -9.36 2.90 8.36
N PRO A 258 -9.12 2.93 9.69
CA PRO A 258 -9.91 3.76 10.61
C PRO A 258 -9.58 5.25 10.44
N ASP A 259 -10.47 6.11 10.95
CA ASP A 259 -10.34 7.57 10.85
C ASP A 259 -9.77 8.21 12.13
N ALA A 260 -10.50 8.08 13.24
CA ALA A 260 -10.19 8.74 14.51
C ALA A 260 -10.49 7.86 15.73
N ALA A 261 -9.86 8.21 16.85
CA ALA A 261 -10.19 7.68 18.18
C ALA A 261 -11.66 7.96 18.55
N GLY A 262 -12.20 7.17 19.48
CA GLY A 262 -13.63 7.08 19.75
C GLY A 262 -14.35 6.23 18.70
N GLY A 263 -14.32 6.69 17.45
CA GLY A 263 -14.92 5.98 16.31
C GLY A 263 -14.33 4.58 16.07
N ILE A 264 -13.02 4.41 16.32
CA ILE A 264 -12.34 3.11 16.18
C ILE A 264 -12.96 2.00 17.05
N VAL A 265 -13.56 2.33 18.20
CA VAL A 265 -14.17 1.32 19.07
C VAL A 265 -15.38 0.66 18.38
N PHE A 266 -16.18 1.45 17.65
CA PHE A 266 -17.26 0.92 16.80
C PHE A 266 -16.73 0.20 15.57
N ASP A 267 -15.66 0.72 14.97
CA ASP A 267 -15.00 0.08 13.83
C ASP A 267 -14.52 -1.33 14.19
N LEU A 268 -13.99 -1.53 15.39
CA LEU A 268 -13.55 -2.84 15.85
C LEU A 268 -14.72 -3.80 16.09
N LEU A 269 -15.88 -3.33 16.54
CA LEU A 269 -17.10 -4.15 16.57
C LEU A 269 -17.58 -4.54 15.16
N ALA A 270 -17.49 -3.62 14.20
CA ALA A 270 -17.77 -3.91 12.79
C ALA A 270 -16.79 -4.97 12.25
N VAL A 271 -15.50 -4.85 12.59
CA VAL A 271 -14.48 -5.85 12.28
C VAL A 271 -14.82 -7.21 12.89
N ARG A 272 -15.28 -7.28 14.15
CA ARG A 272 -15.74 -8.56 14.74
C ARG A 272 -16.88 -9.20 13.95
N THR A 273 -17.80 -8.40 13.42
CA THR A 273 -18.87 -8.89 12.54
C THR A 273 -18.31 -9.45 11.24
N LEU A 274 -17.32 -8.78 10.63
CA LEU A 274 -16.63 -9.31 9.44
C LEU A 274 -15.87 -10.62 9.72
N LEU A 275 -15.23 -10.73 10.88
CA LEU A 275 -14.53 -11.97 11.28
C LEU A 275 -15.51 -13.13 11.51
N ARG A 276 -16.69 -12.86 12.09
CA ARG A 276 -17.76 -13.86 12.28
C ARG A 276 -18.32 -14.38 10.96
N LEU A 277 -18.33 -13.56 9.92
CA LEU A 277 -18.67 -13.95 8.54
C LEU A 277 -17.57 -14.80 7.87
N GLY A 278 -16.42 -14.98 8.52
CA GLY A 278 -15.30 -15.78 8.03
C GLY A 278 -14.24 -15.00 7.26
N HIS A 279 -14.39 -13.68 7.13
CA HIS A 279 -13.37 -12.83 6.51
C HIS A 279 -12.15 -12.70 7.44
N ARG A 280 -11.01 -12.33 6.85
CA ARG A 280 -9.79 -11.94 7.58
C ARG A 280 -9.60 -10.44 7.44
N VAL A 281 -9.23 -9.77 8.53
CA VAL A 281 -9.15 -8.31 8.55
C VAL A 281 -7.76 -7.85 8.98
N ILE A 282 -7.20 -6.91 8.22
CA ILE A 282 -5.98 -6.19 8.54
C ILE A 282 -6.39 -4.76 8.91
N VAL A 283 -6.15 -4.32 10.14
CA VAL A 283 -6.38 -2.94 10.57
C VAL A 283 -5.08 -2.16 10.46
N ALA A 284 -5.05 -1.10 9.66
CA ALA A 284 -3.86 -0.25 9.50
C ALA A 284 -3.97 1.04 10.32
N LEU A 285 -3.11 1.18 11.32
CA LEU A 285 -3.04 2.34 12.21
C LEU A 285 -1.86 3.24 11.86
N LYS A 286 -1.85 4.47 12.35
CA LYS A 286 -0.71 5.38 12.14
C LYS A 286 0.52 4.88 12.89
N ASP A 287 1.69 5.18 12.33
CA ASP A 287 2.98 4.88 12.97
C ASP A 287 3.29 5.80 14.17
N GLY A 288 2.62 6.94 14.23
CA GLY A 288 2.76 7.90 15.32
C GLY A 288 1.82 9.08 15.14
N PHE A 289 2.06 10.14 15.92
CA PHE A 289 1.11 11.24 16.06
C PHE A 289 0.62 11.82 14.73
N TYR A 290 -0.70 11.74 14.53
CA TYR A 290 -1.45 12.46 13.52
C TYR A 290 -2.80 12.87 14.12
N TYR A 291 -2.76 13.84 15.05
CA TYR A 291 -3.94 14.34 15.76
C TYR A 291 -4.74 13.22 16.45
N ASP A 292 -6.04 13.11 16.14
CA ASP A 292 -6.95 12.16 16.77
C ASP A 292 -6.93 10.79 16.07
N ALA A 293 -6.10 10.59 15.05
CA ALA A 293 -5.97 9.29 14.41
C ALA A 293 -5.30 8.26 15.35
N PRO A 294 -5.84 7.04 15.42
CA PRO A 294 -5.27 5.98 16.25
C PRO A 294 -3.91 5.53 15.70
N THR A 295 -2.99 5.24 16.62
CA THR A 295 -1.63 4.76 16.32
C THR A 295 -1.45 3.32 16.78
N ILE A 296 -0.49 2.62 16.20
CA ILE A 296 -0.16 1.24 16.61
C ILE A 296 0.26 1.15 18.09
N TRP A 297 0.78 2.24 18.65
CA TRP A 297 1.25 2.35 20.04
C TRP A 297 0.15 2.73 21.03
N ASP A 298 -1.05 3.06 20.56
CA ASP A 298 -2.12 3.52 21.46
C ASP A 298 -2.62 2.39 22.36
N ALA A 299 -2.56 1.14 21.89
CA ALA A 299 -2.98 -0.04 22.67
C ALA A 299 -2.17 -0.22 23.96
N ASP A 300 -0.86 0.05 23.95
CA ASP A 300 0.01 -0.10 25.13
C ASP A 300 -0.41 0.78 26.32
N GLY A 301 -1.19 1.83 26.06
CA GLY A 301 -1.57 2.81 27.07
C GLY A 301 -3.05 3.10 27.18
N ASP A 302 -3.89 2.56 26.29
CA ASP A 302 -5.34 2.73 26.32
C ASP A 302 -6.03 1.38 26.59
N PRO A 303 -6.47 1.13 27.84
CA PRO A 303 -7.12 -0.14 28.19
C PRO A 303 -8.37 -0.45 27.38
N VAL A 304 -9.07 0.56 26.85
CA VAL A 304 -10.25 0.35 26.02
C VAL A 304 -9.84 -0.21 24.66
N LEU A 305 -8.82 0.40 24.05
CA LEU A 305 -8.33 -0.02 22.75
C LEU A 305 -7.62 -1.37 22.82
N ASP A 306 -6.83 -1.60 23.87
CA ASP A 306 -6.20 -2.90 24.17
C ASP A 306 -7.25 -4.01 24.28
N ALA A 307 -8.29 -3.80 25.09
CA ALA A 307 -9.39 -4.75 25.23
C ALA A 307 -10.14 -4.99 23.90
N ALA A 308 -10.39 -3.94 23.12
CA ALA A 308 -11.07 -4.06 21.82
C ALA A 308 -10.22 -4.84 20.79
N LEU A 309 -8.89 -4.72 20.86
CA LEU A 309 -7.91 -5.42 20.02
C LEU A 309 -7.48 -6.77 20.60
N ALA A 310 -8.05 -7.23 21.70
CA ALA A 310 -7.71 -8.51 22.30
C ALA A 310 -7.84 -9.67 21.29
N GLY A 311 -6.81 -10.53 21.24
CA GLY A 311 -6.73 -11.64 20.28
C GLY A 311 -6.36 -11.23 18.85
N SER A 312 -5.99 -9.97 18.61
CA SER A 312 -5.33 -9.56 17.37
C SER A 312 -3.82 -9.82 17.40
N HIS A 313 -3.22 -9.94 16.23
CA HIS A 313 -1.77 -10.03 16.08
C HIS A 313 -1.18 -8.69 15.63
N PHE A 314 -0.32 -8.08 16.44
CA PHE A 314 0.40 -6.87 16.10
C PHE A 314 1.66 -7.20 15.29
N LEU A 315 1.69 -6.79 14.03
CA LEU A 315 2.83 -6.96 13.16
C LEU A 315 3.65 -5.66 13.12
N ALA A 316 4.75 -5.66 13.87
CA ALA A 316 5.64 -4.50 14.00
C ALA A 316 6.65 -4.34 12.85
N ASP A 317 6.95 -5.41 12.11
CA ASP A 317 7.88 -5.34 10.99
C ASP A 317 7.28 -4.51 9.85
N ALA A 318 7.89 -3.36 9.57
CA ALA A 318 7.49 -2.43 8.51
C ALA A 318 7.92 -2.87 7.10
N ARG A 319 8.71 -3.94 6.98
CA ARG A 319 9.29 -4.45 5.73
C ARG A 319 9.08 -5.96 5.53
N ILE A 320 8.04 -6.56 6.11
CA ILE A 320 7.80 -8.01 6.02
C ILE A 320 7.74 -8.48 4.56
N GLY A 321 8.25 -9.68 4.27
CA GLY A 321 8.11 -10.34 2.97
C GLY A 321 6.70 -10.92 2.73
N LYS A 322 6.40 -11.28 1.48
CA LYS A 322 5.11 -11.92 1.12
C LYS A 322 4.80 -13.15 1.98
N ASN A 323 5.76 -14.07 2.08
CA ASN A 323 5.58 -15.33 2.83
C ASN A 323 5.31 -15.09 4.31
N GLY A 324 6.03 -14.14 4.91
CA GLY A 324 5.83 -13.77 6.31
C GLY A 324 4.44 -13.19 6.53
N LEU A 325 4.01 -12.26 5.67
CA LEU A 325 2.68 -11.65 5.79
C LEU A 325 1.58 -12.72 5.62
N LEU A 326 1.69 -13.59 4.62
CA LEU A 326 0.72 -14.66 4.40
C LEU A 326 0.68 -15.69 5.53
N GLN A 327 1.82 -15.99 6.16
CA GLN A 327 1.86 -16.84 7.34
C GLN A 327 1.11 -16.18 8.51
N VAL A 328 1.45 -14.93 8.83
CA VAL A 328 0.79 -14.16 9.89
C VAL A 328 -0.72 -14.11 9.66
N MET A 329 -1.15 -13.80 8.43
CA MET A 329 -2.55 -13.71 8.07
C MET A 329 -3.27 -15.05 8.15
N ARG A 330 -2.60 -16.18 7.92
CA ARG A 330 -3.21 -17.52 8.04
C ARG A 330 -3.41 -17.91 9.51
N GLU A 331 -2.41 -17.64 10.34
CA GLU A 331 -2.41 -17.94 11.77
C GLU A 331 -3.34 -17.01 12.56
N ASN A 332 -3.53 -15.77 12.10
CA ASN A 332 -4.25 -14.73 12.82
C ASN A 332 -5.35 -14.10 11.95
N PRO A 333 -6.65 -14.32 12.25
CA PRO A 333 -7.76 -13.74 11.48
C PRO A 333 -7.82 -12.20 11.54
N LEU A 334 -7.32 -11.60 12.63
CA LEU A 334 -7.21 -10.16 12.83
C LEU A 334 -5.75 -9.77 13.01
N THR A 335 -5.22 -8.98 12.08
CA THR A 335 -3.85 -8.45 12.14
C THR A 335 -3.89 -6.93 12.25
N VAL A 336 -3.03 -6.34 13.08
CA VAL A 336 -2.85 -4.89 13.21
C VAL A 336 -1.48 -4.51 12.67
N ILE A 337 -1.43 -3.53 11.78
CA ILE A 337 -0.18 -3.05 11.16
C ILE A 337 -0.04 -1.53 11.29
N SER A 338 1.20 -1.05 11.21
CA SER A 338 1.50 0.37 11.01
C SER A 338 1.44 0.71 9.53
N ASP A 339 0.73 1.78 9.18
CA ASP A 339 0.77 2.36 7.83
C ASP A 339 2.13 3.01 7.51
N GLY A 340 3.03 3.14 8.50
CA GLY A 340 4.37 3.71 8.36
C GLY A 340 4.40 5.24 8.32
N THR A 341 3.25 5.90 8.54
CA THR A 341 3.11 7.35 8.36
C THR A 341 2.69 8.07 9.64
N ARG A 342 3.03 9.36 9.68
CA ARG A 342 2.51 10.34 10.64
C ARG A 342 1.83 11.50 9.90
N GLU A 343 1.16 11.16 8.81
CA GLU A 343 0.49 12.10 7.92
C GLU A 343 -0.80 11.50 7.37
N ARG A 344 -1.59 12.33 6.68
CA ARG A 344 -2.74 11.86 5.90
C ARG A 344 -2.28 10.79 4.89
N LEU A 345 -3.16 9.83 4.57
CA LEU A 345 -2.86 8.75 3.63
C LEU A 345 -2.15 9.29 2.39
N ASN A 346 -0.95 8.77 2.18
CA ASN A 346 -0.07 9.09 1.08
C ASN A 346 0.65 7.81 0.68
N LEU A 347 0.21 7.18 -0.41
CA LEU A 347 0.71 5.87 -0.85
C LEU A 347 2.19 5.89 -1.27
N TYR A 348 2.80 7.06 -1.47
CA TYR A 348 4.26 7.16 -1.57
C TYR A 348 4.97 6.90 -0.25
N ARG A 349 4.33 7.16 0.89
CA ARG A 349 5.00 7.26 2.20
C ARG A 349 4.72 6.07 3.11
N VAL A 350 3.82 5.20 2.69
CA VAL A 350 3.40 4.05 3.49
C VAL A 350 4.52 3.04 3.66
N SER A 351 4.43 2.25 4.73
CA SER A 351 5.33 1.13 4.96
C SER A 351 5.23 0.10 3.83
N VAL A 352 6.28 -0.67 3.67
CA VAL A 352 6.30 -1.82 2.75
C VAL A 352 5.23 -2.83 3.15
N THR A 353 5.10 -3.09 4.45
CA THR A 353 4.06 -3.96 5.02
C THR A 353 2.66 -3.51 4.65
N PHE A 354 2.36 -2.21 4.71
CA PHE A 354 1.08 -1.66 4.27
C PHE A 354 0.84 -1.88 2.78
N ALA A 355 1.83 -1.57 1.93
CA ALA A 355 1.71 -1.76 0.48
C ALA A 355 1.44 -3.23 0.12
N ARG A 356 2.08 -4.17 0.83
CA ARG A 356 1.81 -5.61 0.69
C ARG A 356 0.43 -5.99 1.22
N ALA A 357 0.02 -5.49 2.39
CA ALA A 357 -1.30 -5.75 2.92
C ALA A 357 -2.41 -5.28 1.96
N TRP A 358 -2.21 -4.13 1.32
CA TRP A 358 -3.08 -3.67 0.24
C TRP A 358 -3.08 -4.63 -0.95
N LYS A 359 -1.88 -5.05 -1.39
CA LYS A 359 -1.77 -6.02 -2.48
C LYS A 359 -2.49 -7.32 -2.14
N GLU A 360 -2.37 -7.84 -0.93
CA GLU A 360 -2.98 -9.12 -0.55
C GLU A 360 -4.47 -9.01 -0.19
N ALA A 361 -4.99 -7.81 0.05
CA ALA A 361 -6.41 -7.60 0.31
C ALA A 361 -7.25 -7.79 -0.96
N ASP A 362 -8.48 -8.26 -0.77
CA ASP A 362 -9.51 -8.30 -1.80
C ASP A 362 -10.32 -7.00 -1.82
N LEU A 363 -10.50 -6.38 -0.65
CA LEU A 363 -11.27 -5.16 -0.43
C LEU A 363 -10.54 -4.22 0.53
N VAL A 364 -10.54 -2.93 0.22
CA VAL A 364 -10.12 -1.85 1.14
C VAL A 364 -11.35 -1.14 1.66
N MET A 365 -11.53 -1.12 2.98
CA MET A 365 -12.56 -0.35 3.66
C MET A 365 -11.94 0.85 4.35
N ALA A 366 -12.32 2.07 3.98
CA ALA A 366 -11.66 3.28 4.47
C ALA A 366 -12.66 4.29 5.05
N LYS A 367 -12.53 4.56 6.34
CA LYS A 367 -13.37 5.51 7.07
C LYS A 367 -12.83 6.93 6.98
N GLY A 368 -13.73 7.91 6.94
CA GLY A 368 -13.42 9.31 7.16
C GLY A 368 -13.26 10.13 5.88
N ILE A 369 -13.66 11.41 5.96
CA ILE A 369 -13.65 12.33 4.81
C ILE A 369 -12.24 12.52 4.23
N LEU A 370 -11.21 12.40 5.06
CA LEU A 370 -9.83 12.54 4.61
C LEU A 370 -9.37 11.37 3.74
N ASN A 371 -9.86 10.16 4.00
CA ASN A 371 -9.63 8.99 3.16
C ASN A 371 -10.51 9.04 1.91
N HIS A 372 -11.77 9.48 2.02
CA HIS A 372 -12.66 9.70 0.87
C HIS A 372 -12.01 10.61 -0.18
N ARG A 373 -11.46 11.77 0.24
CA ARG A 373 -10.74 12.71 -0.64
C ARG A 373 -9.51 12.10 -1.33
N ARG A 374 -8.96 10.99 -0.80
CA ARG A 374 -7.72 10.36 -1.31
C ARG A 374 -7.98 9.16 -2.19
N LEU A 375 -9.12 8.50 -1.99
CA LEU A 375 -9.44 7.24 -2.62
C LEU A 375 -10.60 7.37 -3.59
N ILE A 376 -11.56 8.27 -3.34
CA ILE A 376 -12.75 8.45 -4.20
C ILE A 376 -12.60 9.67 -5.10
N GLU A 377 -12.35 10.86 -4.55
CA GLU A 377 -12.27 12.15 -5.28
C GLU A 377 -10.98 12.33 -6.12
N THR A 378 -10.45 11.24 -6.65
CA THR A 378 -9.28 11.23 -7.53
C THR A 378 -9.58 10.45 -8.80
N ARG A 379 -8.98 10.82 -9.93
CA ARG A 379 -9.05 10.02 -11.17
C ARG A 379 -8.30 8.70 -11.10
N HIS A 380 -7.40 8.52 -10.12
CA HIS A 380 -6.63 7.29 -10.00
C HIS A 380 -7.53 6.09 -9.69
N LEU A 381 -7.37 5.00 -10.44
CA LEU A 381 -7.93 3.70 -10.10
C LEU A 381 -6.95 2.93 -9.22
N PHE A 382 -7.48 2.06 -8.36
CA PHE A 382 -6.69 1.24 -7.46
C PHE A 382 -6.68 -0.21 -7.92
N THR A 383 -5.70 -0.98 -7.44
CA THR A 383 -5.58 -2.41 -7.74
C THR A 383 -6.67 -3.24 -7.06
N ARG A 384 -7.31 -2.70 -6.01
CA ARG A 384 -8.34 -3.33 -5.20
C ARG A 384 -9.62 -2.52 -5.22
N ASP A 385 -10.74 -3.21 -4.91
CA ASP A 385 -12.01 -2.54 -4.66
C ASP A 385 -11.87 -1.68 -3.40
N VAL A 386 -12.42 -0.48 -3.43
CA VAL A 386 -12.37 0.46 -2.30
C VAL A 386 -13.78 0.90 -1.93
N ALA A 387 -14.17 0.61 -0.69
CA ALA A 387 -15.37 1.16 -0.07
C ALA A 387 -14.96 2.26 0.92
N SER A 388 -15.35 3.50 0.67
CA SER A 388 -15.10 4.61 1.59
C SER A 388 -16.39 5.06 2.23
N PHE A 389 -16.37 5.29 3.55
CA PHE A 389 -17.54 5.77 4.28
C PHE A 389 -17.15 6.90 5.22
N TYR A 390 -17.97 7.93 5.31
CA TYR A 390 -17.66 9.14 6.08
C TYR A 390 -18.93 9.82 6.58
N SER A 391 -18.79 10.62 7.63
CA SER A 391 -19.89 11.44 8.15
C SER A 391 -19.94 12.77 7.39
N ASP A 392 -21.10 13.07 6.81
CA ASP A 392 -21.43 14.35 6.19
C ASP A 392 -22.41 15.11 7.12
N PRO A 393 -22.06 16.32 7.60
CA PRO A 393 -22.92 17.08 8.49
C PRO A 393 -24.34 17.37 7.94
N ALA A 394 -24.49 17.45 6.62
CA ALA A 394 -25.77 17.75 5.97
C ALA A 394 -26.57 16.48 5.62
N ALA A 395 -25.89 15.35 5.40
CA ALA A 395 -26.51 14.16 4.82
C ALA A 395 -26.32 12.86 5.63
N GLY A 396 -25.69 12.93 6.80
CA GLY A 396 -25.41 11.77 7.64
C GLY A 396 -24.29 10.89 7.06
N LEU A 397 -24.39 9.58 7.25
CA LEU A 397 -23.40 8.64 6.75
C LEU A 397 -23.45 8.57 5.21
N ARG A 398 -22.32 8.81 4.56
CA ARG A 398 -22.11 8.58 3.13
C ARG A 398 -21.27 7.33 2.92
N LEU A 399 -21.51 6.64 1.80
CA LEU A 399 -20.71 5.52 1.34
C LEU A 399 -20.50 5.63 -0.16
N ASP A 400 -19.24 5.63 -0.56
CA ASP A 400 -18.84 5.64 -1.97
C ASP A 400 -18.00 4.42 -2.27
N PHE A 401 -18.25 3.81 -3.42
CA PHE A 401 -17.55 2.62 -3.87
C PHE A 401 -16.76 2.90 -5.14
N LYS A 402 -15.47 2.58 -5.13
CA LYS A 402 -14.60 2.64 -6.28
C LYS A 402 -14.14 1.25 -6.68
N PRO A 403 -14.54 0.75 -7.87
CA PRO A 403 -14.13 -0.57 -8.31
C PRO A 403 -12.63 -0.65 -8.56
N ARG A 404 -12.07 -1.85 -8.39
CA ARG A 404 -10.73 -2.18 -8.84
C ARG A 404 -10.57 -1.87 -10.33
N ALA A 405 -9.36 -1.46 -10.73
CA ALA A 405 -9.07 -1.16 -12.12
C ALA A 405 -9.32 -2.41 -13.01
N PRO A 406 -10.01 -2.29 -14.15
CA PRO A 406 -10.31 -3.44 -15.02
C PRO A 406 -9.05 -4.18 -15.52
N GLY A 407 -7.96 -3.46 -15.72
CA GLY A 407 -6.67 -4.01 -16.13
C GLY A 407 -5.79 -4.53 -14.99
N ALA A 408 -6.18 -4.34 -13.72
CA ALA A 408 -5.42 -4.86 -12.59
C ALA A 408 -5.56 -6.39 -12.53
N ARG A 409 -4.49 -7.08 -12.91
CA ARG A 409 -4.32 -8.51 -12.68
C ARG A 409 -3.69 -8.72 -11.32
N SER A 410 -4.30 -9.59 -10.52
CA SER A 410 -3.70 -10.08 -9.30
C SER A 410 -3.56 -11.59 -9.38
N PHE A 411 -2.35 -12.07 -9.16
CA PHE A 411 -2.07 -13.49 -9.07
C PHE A 411 -2.33 -13.95 -7.63
N THR A 412 -3.23 -14.91 -7.47
CA THR A 412 -3.42 -15.58 -6.19
C THR A 412 -2.23 -16.52 -5.91
N GLU A 413 -2.08 -16.96 -4.66
CA GLU A 413 -1.09 -17.99 -4.33
C GLU A 413 -1.32 -19.26 -5.15
N ALA A 414 -2.58 -19.65 -5.35
CA ALA A 414 -2.94 -20.80 -6.16
C ALA A 414 -2.51 -20.64 -7.63
N ASP A 415 -2.68 -19.45 -8.22
CA ASP A 415 -2.25 -19.18 -9.59
C ASP A 415 -0.73 -19.32 -9.73
N ILE A 416 0.02 -18.78 -8.77
CA ILE A 416 1.49 -18.83 -8.78
C ILE A 416 1.97 -20.27 -8.56
N MET A 417 1.31 -21.02 -7.66
CA MET A 417 1.60 -22.43 -7.45
C MET A 417 1.30 -23.27 -8.70
N ALA A 418 0.19 -23.00 -9.39
CA ALA A 418 -0.15 -23.69 -10.62
C ALA A 418 0.90 -23.44 -11.72
N LYS A 419 1.37 -22.19 -11.86
CA LYS A 419 2.47 -21.85 -12.78
C LYS A 419 3.78 -22.55 -12.42
N ALA A 420 4.14 -22.58 -11.13
CA ALA A 420 5.32 -23.32 -10.68
C ALA A 420 5.21 -24.82 -11.02
N GLU A 421 4.05 -25.43 -10.81
CA GLU A 421 3.84 -26.85 -11.12
C GLU A 421 3.86 -27.13 -12.63
N GLU A 422 3.35 -26.20 -13.46
CA GLU A 422 3.45 -26.29 -14.92
C GLU A 422 4.91 -26.33 -15.39
N ILE A 423 5.76 -25.44 -14.87
CA ILE A 423 7.20 -25.42 -15.17
C ILE A 423 7.87 -26.72 -14.69
N ILE A 424 7.56 -27.16 -13.46
CA ILE A 424 8.09 -28.41 -12.90
C ILE A 424 7.67 -29.61 -13.74
N SER A 425 6.43 -29.65 -14.22
CA SER A 425 5.93 -30.71 -15.12
C SER A 425 6.71 -30.74 -16.43
N GLY A 426 6.97 -29.57 -17.02
CA GLY A 426 7.83 -29.44 -18.20
C GLY A 426 9.25 -29.97 -17.97
N MET A 427 9.83 -29.68 -16.80
CA MET A 427 11.15 -30.21 -16.41
C MET A 427 11.14 -31.74 -16.24
N ARG A 428 10.09 -32.30 -15.61
CA ARG A 428 9.93 -33.76 -15.50
C ARG A 428 9.83 -34.42 -16.88
N ALA A 429 9.07 -33.84 -17.80
CA ALA A 429 8.94 -34.34 -19.16
C ALA A 429 10.28 -34.28 -19.93
N ALA A 430 11.03 -33.19 -19.77
CA ALA A 430 12.37 -33.06 -20.36
C ALA A 430 13.33 -34.15 -19.85
N LYS A 431 13.36 -34.39 -18.52
CA LYS A 431 14.16 -35.48 -17.94
C LYS A 431 13.72 -36.86 -18.42
N ALA A 432 12.42 -37.10 -18.52
CA ALA A 432 11.89 -38.36 -19.05
C ALA A 432 12.29 -38.58 -20.52
N ALA A 433 12.47 -37.51 -21.29
CA ALA A 433 12.99 -37.53 -22.65
C ALA A 433 14.53 -37.63 -22.74
N GLY A 434 15.23 -37.80 -21.62
CA GLY A 434 16.69 -37.91 -21.57
C GLY A 434 17.45 -36.58 -21.69
N LYS A 435 16.75 -35.43 -21.58
CA LYS A 435 17.37 -34.11 -21.67
C LYS A 435 17.91 -33.65 -20.32
N SER A 436 19.04 -32.94 -20.35
CA SER A 436 19.56 -32.19 -19.20
C SER A 436 18.74 -30.92 -19.01
N VAL A 437 18.41 -30.57 -17.76
CA VAL A 437 17.66 -29.36 -17.43
C VAL A 437 18.59 -28.26 -16.96
N MET A 438 18.60 -27.13 -17.67
CA MET A 438 19.42 -25.95 -17.34
C MET A 438 18.53 -24.79 -16.89
N PHE A 439 18.84 -24.21 -15.74
CA PHE A 439 18.24 -22.95 -15.27
C PHE A 439 19.20 -21.78 -15.50
N TYR A 440 18.73 -20.73 -16.20
CA TYR A 440 19.55 -19.56 -16.53
C TYR A 440 19.20 -18.34 -15.66
N SER A 441 19.98 -18.10 -14.62
CA SER A 441 19.85 -16.95 -13.70
C SER A 441 20.48 -15.69 -14.30
N ALA A 442 19.71 -14.61 -14.45
CA ALA A 442 20.19 -13.40 -15.12
C ALA A 442 19.71 -12.10 -14.46
N VAL A 443 20.41 -11.00 -14.73
CA VAL A 443 20.09 -9.67 -14.23
C VAL A 443 18.81 -9.17 -14.89
N ILE A 444 17.68 -9.32 -14.21
CA ILE A 444 16.39 -8.80 -14.68
C ILE A 444 15.89 -7.71 -13.75
N GLY A 445 15.81 -6.51 -14.32
CA GLY A 445 15.38 -5.27 -13.68
C GLY A 445 16.28 -4.77 -12.54
N SER A 446 17.45 -5.37 -12.30
CA SER A 446 18.42 -4.86 -11.31
C SER A 446 19.16 -3.60 -11.71
N ILE A 447 18.98 -3.17 -12.95
CA ILE A 447 19.49 -1.91 -13.47
C ILE A 447 18.29 -0.98 -13.70
N PRO A 448 18.22 0.18 -13.00
CA PRO A 448 17.09 1.10 -13.12
C PRO A 448 16.77 1.48 -14.57
N GLY A 449 15.49 1.43 -14.94
CA GLY A 449 15.01 1.77 -16.28
C GLY A 449 15.43 0.80 -17.40
N GLN A 450 16.06 -0.33 -17.09
CA GLN A 450 16.61 -1.26 -18.09
C GLN A 450 15.90 -2.62 -18.14
N THR A 451 14.74 -2.80 -17.49
CA THR A 451 14.03 -4.10 -17.44
C THR A 451 13.70 -4.65 -18.84
N LYS A 452 13.22 -3.81 -19.76
CA LYS A 452 12.95 -4.23 -21.16
C LYS A 452 14.22 -4.68 -21.87
N THR A 453 15.32 -3.94 -21.69
CA THR A 453 16.63 -4.31 -22.24
C THR A 453 17.09 -5.65 -21.65
N ALA A 454 16.97 -5.83 -20.33
CA ALA A 454 17.33 -7.05 -19.63
C ALA A 454 16.58 -8.26 -20.18
N ILE A 455 15.24 -8.18 -20.29
CA ILE A 455 14.41 -9.25 -20.87
C ILE A 455 14.86 -9.57 -22.30
N GLY A 456 15.14 -8.55 -23.12
CA GLY A 456 15.65 -8.73 -24.48
C GLY A 456 17.00 -9.45 -24.53
N LEU A 457 17.95 -9.08 -23.67
CA LEU A 457 19.28 -9.72 -23.60
C LEU A 457 19.16 -11.19 -23.18
N VAL A 458 18.42 -11.47 -22.10
CA VAL A 458 18.23 -12.83 -21.59
C VAL A 458 17.56 -13.71 -22.64
N THR A 459 16.50 -13.20 -23.28
CA THR A 459 15.78 -13.94 -24.34
C THR A 459 16.69 -14.25 -25.53
N ALA A 460 17.49 -13.28 -25.98
CA ALA A 460 18.44 -13.49 -27.07
C ALA A 460 19.50 -14.54 -26.73
N PHE A 461 20.04 -14.50 -25.50
CA PHE A 461 21.06 -15.45 -25.07
C PHE A 461 20.52 -16.87 -24.88
N VAL A 462 19.33 -17.02 -24.29
CA VAL A 462 18.71 -18.34 -24.12
C VAL A 462 18.36 -18.94 -25.48
N ALA A 463 17.90 -18.15 -26.44
CA ALA A 463 17.70 -18.61 -27.81
C ALA A 463 19.02 -19.14 -28.42
N TYR A 464 20.12 -18.41 -28.24
CA TYR A 464 21.46 -18.85 -28.65
C TYR A 464 21.91 -20.15 -27.96
N LEU A 465 21.66 -20.30 -26.65
CA LEU A 465 21.96 -21.54 -25.93
C LEU A 465 21.12 -22.72 -26.43
N ARG A 466 19.82 -22.52 -26.68
CA ARG A 466 18.91 -23.54 -27.21
C ARG A 466 19.31 -24.01 -28.60
N GLU A 467 19.95 -23.16 -29.42
CA GLU A 467 20.49 -23.53 -30.72
C GLU A 467 21.82 -24.31 -30.61
N LYS A 468 22.68 -23.95 -29.65
CA LYS A 468 24.01 -24.53 -29.48
C LYS A 468 24.04 -25.84 -28.70
N LEU A 469 23.15 -26.01 -27.74
CA LEU A 469 23.13 -27.16 -26.83
C LEU A 469 22.09 -28.18 -27.29
N SER A 470 22.53 -29.30 -27.85
CA SER A 470 21.66 -30.46 -28.09
C SER A 470 21.27 -31.14 -26.79
N GLU A 471 20.10 -31.76 -26.73
CA GLU A 471 19.60 -32.51 -25.56
C GLU A 471 19.58 -31.73 -24.24
N THR A 472 19.42 -30.40 -24.30
CA THR A 472 19.31 -29.54 -23.11
C THR A 472 18.00 -28.76 -23.13
N TYR A 473 17.25 -28.82 -22.04
CA TYR A 473 16.06 -28.02 -21.80
C TYR A 473 16.45 -26.77 -20.98
N VAL A 474 16.59 -25.63 -21.65
CA VAL A 474 16.98 -24.36 -21.01
C VAL A 474 15.75 -23.58 -20.59
N ILE A 475 15.60 -23.37 -19.29
CA ILE A 475 14.58 -22.52 -18.67
C ILE A 475 15.04 -21.07 -18.78
N ASN A 476 14.18 -20.23 -19.37
CA ASN A 476 14.38 -18.80 -19.49
C ASN A 476 13.49 -18.07 -18.47
N PRO A 477 14.05 -17.54 -17.36
CA PRO A 477 13.21 -16.85 -16.39
C PRO A 477 12.49 -15.64 -16.95
N ALA A 478 13.03 -15.01 -18.00
CA ALA A 478 12.43 -13.84 -18.65
C ALA A 478 11.11 -14.16 -19.38
N GLU A 479 10.85 -15.42 -19.73
CA GLU A 479 9.59 -15.85 -20.38
C GLU A 479 8.38 -15.80 -19.43
N HIS A 480 8.61 -15.71 -18.11
CA HIS A 480 7.54 -15.77 -17.11
C HIS A 480 7.28 -14.44 -16.39
N PHE A 481 7.80 -13.33 -16.91
CA PHE A 481 7.49 -11.98 -16.39
C PHE A 481 6.15 -11.51 -16.93
N GLU A 482 5.07 -11.87 -16.24
CA GLU A 482 3.71 -11.45 -16.60
C GLU A 482 3.29 -10.16 -15.90
N GLU A 483 2.54 -9.33 -16.62
CA GLU A 483 1.94 -8.12 -16.05
C GLU A 483 1.00 -8.47 -14.89
N GLY A 484 1.29 -7.91 -13.71
CA GLY A 484 0.58 -8.19 -12.46
C GLY A 484 1.35 -9.09 -11.48
N MET A 485 2.41 -9.78 -11.91
CA MET A 485 3.36 -10.45 -11.01
C MET A 485 4.43 -9.45 -10.56
N ASP A 486 4.71 -9.40 -9.26
CA ASP A 486 5.84 -8.64 -8.73
C ASP A 486 7.08 -9.52 -8.53
N ALA A 487 8.18 -8.89 -8.12
CA ALA A 487 9.44 -9.59 -7.85
C ALA A 487 9.28 -10.68 -6.76
N ASP A 488 8.37 -10.53 -5.79
CA ASP A 488 8.17 -11.52 -4.74
C ASP A 488 7.30 -12.69 -5.21
N ASP A 489 6.31 -12.46 -6.07
CA ASP A 489 5.53 -13.49 -6.75
C ASP A 489 6.44 -14.36 -7.60
N LEU A 490 7.31 -13.71 -8.39
CA LEU A 490 8.31 -14.38 -9.21
C LEU A 490 9.28 -15.16 -8.33
N MET A 491 9.81 -14.56 -7.25
CA MET A 491 10.71 -15.28 -6.35
C MET A 491 10.02 -16.45 -5.64
N PHE A 492 8.75 -16.30 -5.25
CA PHE A 492 7.99 -17.38 -4.64
C PHE A 492 7.79 -18.54 -5.62
N MET A 493 7.43 -18.24 -6.88
CA MET A 493 7.31 -19.21 -7.96
C MET A 493 8.65 -19.90 -8.22
N TRP A 494 9.70 -19.12 -8.42
CA TRP A 494 11.02 -19.63 -8.77
C TRP A 494 11.63 -20.44 -7.66
N GLU A 495 11.49 -20.05 -6.39
CA GLU A 495 11.99 -20.85 -5.27
C GLU A 495 11.36 -22.25 -5.25
N LYS A 496 10.07 -22.38 -5.59
CA LYS A 496 9.41 -23.69 -5.72
C LYS A 496 10.00 -24.51 -6.87
N VAL A 497 10.15 -23.90 -8.06
CA VAL A 497 10.73 -24.55 -9.25
C VAL A 497 12.17 -24.97 -8.98
N GLN A 498 12.97 -24.08 -8.43
CA GLN A 498 14.40 -24.27 -8.16
C GLN A 498 14.68 -25.34 -7.10
N ARG A 499 13.81 -25.45 -6.09
CA ARG A 499 13.90 -26.48 -5.07
C ARG A 499 13.27 -27.82 -5.44
N SER A 500 12.77 -27.97 -6.68
CA SER A 500 12.18 -29.23 -7.18
C SER A 500 13.19 -30.38 -7.28
N GLY A 501 14.49 -30.09 -7.32
CA GLY A 501 15.55 -31.09 -7.47
C GLY A 501 15.68 -31.66 -8.89
N LEU A 502 15.10 -30.98 -9.88
CA LEU A 502 15.12 -31.39 -11.28
C LEU A 502 16.15 -30.62 -12.14
N ILE A 503 16.84 -29.63 -11.59
CA ILE A 503 17.86 -28.85 -12.31
C ILE A 503 19.18 -29.64 -12.30
N ASP A 504 19.82 -29.79 -13.46
CA ASP A 504 21.12 -30.43 -13.61
C ASP A 504 22.25 -29.40 -13.75
N VAL A 505 21.95 -28.27 -14.42
CA VAL A 505 22.89 -27.17 -14.60
C VAL A 505 22.25 -25.85 -14.19
N TRP A 506 22.88 -25.15 -13.26
CA TRP A 506 22.52 -23.80 -12.86
C TRP A 506 23.53 -22.82 -13.43
N ARG A 507 23.13 -22.04 -14.44
CA ARG A 507 24.00 -21.06 -15.09
C ARG A 507 23.64 -19.64 -14.65
N PHE A 508 24.59 -18.94 -14.05
CA PHE A 508 24.52 -17.52 -13.76
C PHE A 508 25.12 -16.71 -14.92
N GLN A 509 24.38 -15.70 -15.37
CA GLN A 509 24.76 -14.77 -16.43
C GLN A 509 26.12 -14.14 -16.13
N THR A 510 27.04 -14.25 -17.09
CA THR A 510 28.36 -13.60 -17.04
C THR A 510 28.39 -12.30 -17.83
N HIS A 511 29.45 -11.50 -17.69
CA HIS A 511 29.66 -10.32 -18.54
C HIS A 511 29.75 -10.70 -20.03
N PHE A 512 30.37 -11.85 -20.34
CA PHE A 512 30.45 -12.39 -21.70
C PHE A 512 29.06 -12.71 -22.27
N ASP A 513 28.18 -13.30 -21.44
CA ASP A 513 26.81 -13.58 -21.85
C ASP A 513 26.08 -12.28 -22.23
N ILE A 514 26.29 -11.20 -21.47
CA ILE A 514 25.70 -9.88 -21.75
C ILE A 514 26.27 -9.28 -23.05
N GLU A 515 27.59 -9.27 -23.22
CA GLU A 515 28.24 -8.77 -24.43
C GLU A 515 27.76 -9.52 -25.67
N LYS A 516 27.68 -10.85 -25.57
CA LYS A 516 27.17 -11.70 -26.65
C LYS A 516 25.71 -11.42 -26.96
N SER A 517 24.89 -11.18 -25.93
CA SER A 517 23.49 -10.82 -26.10
C SER A 517 23.32 -9.50 -26.87
N PHE A 518 24.15 -8.49 -26.56
CA PHE A 518 24.13 -7.23 -27.30
C PHE A 518 24.59 -7.40 -28.76
N GLU A 519 25.62 -8.23 -29.00
CA GLU A 519 26.07 -8.59 -30.34
C GLU A 519 24.96 -9.26 -31.16
N LEU A 520 24.27 -10.26 -30.57
CA LEU A 520 23.14 -10.97 -31.21
C LEU A 520 21.98 -10.03 -31.56
N LEU A 521 21.81 -8.94 -30.80
CA LEU A 521 20.80 -7.91 -31.05
C LEU A 521 21.30 -6.78 -31.97
N GLY A 522 22.53 -6.85 -32.49
CA GLY A 522 23.11 -5.82 -33.36
C GLY A 522 23.35 -4.48 -32.67
N ARG A 523 23.58 -4.48 -31.35
CA ARG A 523 23.72 -3.27 -30.53
C ARG A 523 25.08 -3.24 -29.83
N LYS A 524 25.60 -2.04 -29.58
CA LYS A 524 26.77 -1.86 -28.70
C LYS A 524 26.35 -1.93 -27.24
N VAL A 525 27.24 -2.44 -26.38
CA VAL A 525 27.03 -2.46 -24.92
C VAL A 525 27.06 -1.03 -24.39
N PRO A 526 25.94 -0.52 -23.84
CA PRO A 526 25.92 0.83 -23.27
C PRO A 526 26.66 0.87 -21.93
N PRO A 527 27.11 2.06 -21.47
CA PRO A 527 27.82 2.21 -20.19
C PRO A 527 27.06 1.62 -18.99
N ALA A 528 25.73 1.70 -19.00
CA ALA A 528 24.89 1.15 -17.95
C ALA A 528 24.97 -0.38 -17.80
N TRP A 529 25.51 -1.11 -18.78
CA TRP A 529 25.64 -2.57 -18.79
C TRP A 529 27.10 -3.05 -18.79
N SER A 530 28.06 -2.15 -18.98
CA SER A 530 29.48 -2.48 -19.08
C SER A 530 30.00 -3.14 -17.79
N GLY A 531 30.65 -4.30 -17.92
CA GLY A 531 31.26 -5.04 -16.82
C GLY A 531 30.28 -5.63 -15.80
N LYS A 532 28.98 -5.63 -16.09
CA LYS A 532 27.96 -6.22 -15.20
C LYS A 532 27.79 -7.71 -15.48
N ASP A 533 27.34 -8.45 -14.48
CA ASP A 533 26.99 -9.86 -14.55
C ASP A 533 25.93 -10.18 -13.48
N ALA A 534 25.59 -11.45 -13.27
CA ALA A 534 24.59 -11.88 -12.30
C ALA A 534 24.84 -11.38 -10.85
N THR A 535 26.08 -11.07 -10.46
CA THR A 535 26.39 -10.54 -9.12
C THR A 535 25.78 -9.14 -8.87
N PHE A 536 25.38 -8.45 -9.95
CA PHE A 536 24.65 -7.19 -9.87
C PHE A 536 23.15 -7.35 -9.53
N SER A 537 22.66 -8.56 -9.29
CA SER A 537 21.25 -8.81 -8.99
C SER A 537 21.03 -9.41 -7.59
N THR A 538 20.12 -8.80 -6.83
CA THR A 538 19.61 -9.36 -5.58
C THR A 538 18.84 -10.68 -5.79
N GLY A 539 18.17 -10.84 -6.94
CA GLY A 539 17.57 -12.11 -7.34
C GLY A 539 18.59 -13.21 -7.49
N CYS A 540 19.57 -12.99 -8.37
CA CYS A 540 20.65 -13.94 -8.59
C CYS A 540 21.41 -14.23 -7.29
N THR A 541 21.51 -13.25 -6.37
CA THR A 541 22.10 -13.49 -5.05
C THR A 541 21.30 -14.51 -4.24
N LYS A 542 19.97 -14.38 -4.15
CA LYS A 542 19.11 -15.41 -3.52
C LYS A 542 19.24 -16.76 -4.22
N GLU A 543 19.19 -16.75 -5.54
CA GLU A 543 19.29 -17.95 -6.37
C GLU A 543 20.62 -18.68 -6.17
N MET A 544 21.74 -17.97 -6.01
CA MET A 544 23.04 -18.57 -5.70
C MET A 544 23.01 -19.33 -4.37
N HIS A 545 22.39 -18.75 -3.33
CA HIS A 545 22.23 -19.44 -2.04
C HIS A 545 21.34 -20.68 -2.17
N ILE A 546 20.27 -20.62 -2.97
CA ILE A 546 19.42 -21.79 -3.26
C ILE A 546 20.21 -22.85 -4.03
N ALA A 547 20.97 -22.46 -5.05
CA ALA A 547 21.79 -23.35 -5.86
C ALA A 547 22.82 -24.10 -5.00
N LEU A 548 23.56 -23.40 -4.14
CA LEU A 548 24.50 -24.01 -3.19
C LEU A 548 23.80 -24.96 -2.21
N SER A 549 22.62 -24.55 -1.69
CA SER A 549 21.79 -25.40 -0.83
C SER A 549 21.25 -26.64 -1.53
N MET A 550 21.03 -26.58 -2.84
CA MET A 550 20.60 -27.72 -3.65
C MET A 550 21.78 -28.62 -3.99
N GLN A 551 22.93 -28.05 -4.34
CA GLN A 551 24.15 -28.80 -4.67
C GLN A 551 24.65 -29.62 -3.47
N SER A 552 24.52 -29.11 -2.24
CA SER A 552 24.85 -29.89 -1.03
C SER A 552 23.97 -31.13 -0.85
N ARG A 553 22.75 -31.13 -1.41
CA ARG A 553 21.81 -32.26 -1.41
C ARG A 553 21.92 -33.12 -2.66
N GLN A 554 22.36 -32.54 -3.78
CA GLN A 554 22.51 -33.16 -5.09
C GLN A 554 23.89 -32.79 -5.66
N PRO A 555 24.96 -33.54 -5.31
CA PRO A 555 26.33 -33.18 -5.68
C PRO A 555 26.60 -33.13 -7.19
N GLU A 556 25.75 -33.78 -7.99
CA GLU A 556 25.84 -33.79 -9.46
C GLU A 556 25.37 -32.48 -10.11
N LEU A 557 24.67 -31.61 -9.37
CA LEU A 557 24.26 -30.29 -9.84
C LEU A 557 25.49 -29.43 -10.17
N GLN A 558 25.59 -28.98 -11.41
CA GLN A 558 26.65 -28.07 -11.84
C GLN A 558 26.22 -26.62 -11.67
N ILE A 559 27.07 -25.80 -11.04
CA ILE A 559 26.89 -24.35 -10.95
C ILE A 559 27.94 -23.69 -11.85
N ILE A 560 27.50 -22.87 -12.81
CA ILE A 560 28.35 -22.21 -13.80
C ILE A 560 28.13 -20.70 -13.69
N GLY A 561 29.19 -19.90 -13.65
CA GLY A 561 29.10 -18.44 -13.69
C GLY A 561 30.11 -17.75 -12.78
N PRO A 562 29.82 -16.53 -12.31
CA PRO A 562 30.68 -15.83 -11.35
C PRO A 562 30.85 -16.61 -10.04
N ASP A 563 31.96 -16.37 -9.37
CA ASP A 563 32.28 -17.00 -8.08
C ASP A 563 31.19 -16.69 -7.03
N PRO A 564 30.69 -17.70 -6.28
CA PRO A 564 29.72 -17.49 -5.20
C PRO A 564 30.07 -16.39 -4.20
N GLU A 565 31.36 -16.18 -3.90
CA GLU A 565 31.81 -15.13 -2.96
C GLU A 565 31.49 -13.70 -3.44
N LYS A 566 31.28 -13.52 -4.75
CA LYS A 566 30.92 -12.24 -5.35
C LYS A 566 29.43 -11.89 -5.22
N PHE A 567 28.60 -12.79 -4.68
CA PHE A 567 27.16 -12.56 -4.47
C PHE A 567 26.89 -12.03 -3.06
N PHE A 568 27.26 -10.76 -2.82
CA PHE A 568 27.16 -10.09 -1.51
C PHE A 568 26.00 -9.09 -1.39
N ARG A 569 25.08 -9.02 -2.36
CA ARG A 569 23.92 -8.11 -2.28
C ARG A 569 22.89 -8.58 -1.23
N ARG A 570 21.98 -7.69 -0.80
CA ARG A 570 21.05 -7.94 0.32
C ARG A 570 20.27 -9.24 0.11
N ARG A 571 19.93 -9.93 1.21
CA ARG A 571 19.18 -11.19 1.21
C ARG A 571 17.73 -11.08 0.73
N GLU A 572 17.21 -9.87 0.53
CA GLU A 572 15.83 -9.61 0.12
C GLU A 572 15.75 -8.51 -0.94
N TYR A 573 14.89 -8.70 -1.96
CA TYR A 573 14.53 -7.61 -2.86
C TYR A 573 13.92 -6.49 -2.03
N GLY A 574 14.31 -5.24 -2.30
CA GLY A 574 13.49 -4.11 -1.88
C GLY A 574 12.10 -4.30 -2.49
N VAL A 575 11.06 -4.16 -1.69
CA VAL A 575 9.71 -4.56 -2.10
C VAL A 575 9.23 -3.77 -3.31
N GLY A 576 8.76 -4.49 -4.33
CA GLY A 576 8.43 -3.95 -5.65
C GLY A 576 9.65 -3.76 -6.57
N LYS A 577 10.87 -3.66 -6.06
CA LYS A 577 12.02 -3.36 -6.91
C LYS A 577 12.49 -4.59 -7.65
N PHE A 578 12.78 -4.40 -8.94
CA PHE A 578 13.73 -5.27 -9.61
C PHE A 578 15.19 -4.81 -9.37
N CYS A 579 15.41 -3.57 -8.87
CA CYS A 579 16.70 -2.90 -8.68
C CYS A 579 17.14 -2.64 -7.25
N ASP A 580 18.46 -2.66 -7.06
CA ASP A 580 19.11 -2.25 -5.82
C ASP A 580 19.24 -0.73 -5.77
N ALA A 581 18.66 -0.12 -4.74
CA ALA A 581 19.06 1.20 -4.31
C ALA A 581 20.40 1.06 -3.56
N GLY A 582 21.50 1.38 -4.24
CA GLY A 582 22.84 1.23 -3.67
C GLY A 582 23.95 1.45 -4.68
N ILE A 583 23.93 2.55 -5.42
CA ILE A 583 25.18 3.16 -5.85
C ILE A 583 25.24 4.48 -5.09
N GLU A 584 25.97 4.48 -3.97
CA GLU A 584 26.56 5.71 -3.46
C GLU A 584 27.55 6.18 -4.53
N CYS A 585 27.12 7.11 -5.38
CA CYS A 585 28.08 8.00 -6.00
C CYS A 585 28.63 8.87 -4.86
N ARG A 586 29.91 8.66 -4.52
CA ARG A 586 30.67 9.76 -3.94
C ARG A 586 30.67 10.95 -4.90
#